data_AF-A0A6I1KC62-F1
#
_entry.id   AF-A0A6I1KC62-F1
#
_cell.length_a   1.000
_cell.length_b   1.000
_cell.length_c   1.000
_cell.angle_alpha   90.00
_cell.angle_beta   90.00
_cell.angle_gamma   90.00
#
_symmetry.space_group_name_H-M   'P 1'
#
loop_
_entity.id
_entity.type
_entity.pdbx_description
1 polymer ?
#
loop_
_entity_poly.entity_id
_entity_poly.type
_entity_poly.pdbx_seq_one_letter_code
_entity_poly.pdbx_strand_id
1 'polypeptide(L)'
;MHRIQVIDSHTGGEPTRVVISGGPDLGGGSVAEQLKVFRDQHDRFRSAIVNEPRGSDVLVGALLCPPADKSCVNGVIFFNNVGMLAMCGHGTIGLIVTLAHLGRIGPGEHRIETCVGVVTATLHPDGSVSVANLPSYRKVKAATVEVPNTDGALGTARPTAKINGDVAWGGNWFFLVENHGLSLDLKNVEQLTDVSWRIRQAVNAQGCPEVDHVELFGPPQSGGHSRNFVLCPGKAYDRSPCGTGTSAKLACLAADGKLAEDAVWIQESILGTKFTGRFHWLDRAKGEIAPVITGTASVNAEATLLLDDKDQFCWGIGAQESILREAPKADESPNPTPVGHRRSSATLPSIPAKRQQVRALVAEKRRHHSPPPPTPEQKAGFSGWRSRGYLPHFDRAGLYQFLTFRLADAMPVARRREWAPLLTIEDELDRLTKIEAYLDKGHGACHLGNPQAAKLVEIALLNFDGERYRLLAWAVMPNHVHVLMEVTTVPMAEILHSWKAFTALEINRLLNRRGPLWQREYFDRYIRDADHFRRALRYIENNPVKAGLVKAPTEWGFSSARRAGPQADRSAGVQPATRLAQIYAGNTATPTPKPKPSN
;
A
#
# COMPACT_ATOMS: atom_id res chain seq x y z
N MET A 1 -4.64 27.84 4.01
CA MET A 1 -3.47 27.50 3.16
C MET A 1 -2.19 27.60 3.97
N HIS A 2 -1.61 26.45 4.31
CA HIS A 2 -0.31 26.37 4.98
C HIS A 2 0.83 26.41 3.96
N ARG A 3 1.97 26.98 4.37
CA ARG A 3 3.20 27.07 3.58
C ARG A 3 4.33 26.41 4.34
N ILE A 4 4.91 25.36 3.75
CA ILE A 4 6.01 24.61 4.37
C ILE A 4 7.26 24.82 3.53
N GLN A 5 8.33 25.34 4.13
CA GLN A 5 9.60 25.47 3.43
C GLN A 5 10.38 24.19 3.58
N VAL A 6 10.86 23.67 2.44
CA VAL A 6 11.64 22.45 2.39
C VAL A 6 12.87 22.63 1.50
N ILE A 7 13.93 21.92 1.86
CA ILE A 7 15.11 21.76 1.01
C ILE A 7 15.27 20.27 0.74
N ASP A 8 15.30 19.92 -0.54
CA ASP A 8 15.55 18.57 -0.97
C ASP A 8 17.05 18.40 -1.25
N SER A 9 17.56 17.26 -0.80
CA SER A 9 18.88 16.75 -1.18
C SER A 9 18.75 15.30 -1.60
N HIS A 10 19.79 14.75 -2.22
CA HIS A 10 19.93 13.31 -2.36
C HIS A 10 21.32 12.85 -1.92
N THR A 11 21.37 11.66 -1.33
CA THR A 11 22.61 10.99 -0.92
C THR A 11 22.72 9.69 -1.72
N GLY A 12 23.64 9.61 -2.69
CA GLY A 12 23.71 8.45 -3.57
C GLY A 12 22.43 8.16 -4.38
N GLY A 13 21.64 9.20 -4.66
CA GLY A 13 20.34 9.09 -5.35
C GLY A 13 19.14 8.87 -4.43
N GLU A 14 19.35 8.58 -3.14
CA GLU A 14 18.27 8.46 -2.15
C GLU A 14 17.85 9.85 -1.65
N PRO A 15 16.58 10.25 -1.82
CA PRO A 15 16.15 11.62 -1.56
C PRO A 15 15.82 11.89 -0.10
N THR A 16 16.28 13.03 0.41
CA THR A 16 15.96 13.55 1.74
C THR A 16 15.35 14.93 1.64
N ARG A 17 14.10 15.08 2.07
CA ARG A 17 13.37 16.33 2.18
C ARG A 17 13.47 16.89 3.58
N VAL A 18 14.26 17.93 3.77
CA VAL A 18 14.42 18.62 5.07
C VAL A 18 13.37 19.72 5.19
N VAL A 19 12.48 19.61 6.18
CA VAL A 19 11.51 20.65 6.54
C VAL A 19 12.20 21.68 7.41
N ILE A 20 12.39 22.89 6.87
CA ILE A 20 13.15 23.96 7.53
C ILE A 20 12.25 24.98 8.25
N SER A 21 10.98 25.09 7.85
CA SER A 21 9.96 25.88 8.56
C SER A 21 8.54 25.49 8.15
N GLY A 22 7.55 25.83 8.99
CA GLY A 22 6.15 25.49 8.79
C GLY A 22 5.72 24.14 9.41
N GLY A 23 6.62 23.45 10.10
CA GLY A 23 6.30 22.26 10.88
C GLY A 23 5.30 22.53 12.02
N PRO A 24 4.62 21.49 12.53
CA PRO A 24 3.76 21.62 13.70
C PRO A 24 4.57 21.96 14.96
N ASP A 25 3.91 22.55 15.95
CA ASP A 25 4.49 22.71 17.28
C ASP A 25 4.54 21.34 17.98
N LEU A 26 5.75 20.91 18.34
CA LEU A 26 5.97 19.62 19.01
C LEU A 26 6.10 19.78 20.53
N GLY A 27 5.95 21.00 21.04
CA GLY A 27 6.22 21.35 22.43
C GLY A 27 7.73 21.41 22.72
N GLY A 28 8.07 21.24 23.99
CA GLY A 28 9.46 21.17 24.47
C GLY A 28 9.88 19.75 24.84
N GLY A 29 11.12 19.61 25.31
CA GLY A 29 11.70 18.33 25.73
C GLY A 29 12.63 17.73 24.69
N SER A 30 13.08 16.51 24.96
CA SER A 30 13.96 15.73 24.10
C SER A 30 13.33 15.45 22.74
N VAL A 31 14.15 15.21 21.72
CA VAL A 31 13.65 14.83 20.39
C VAL A 31 12.81 13.55 20.44
N ALA A 32 13.07 12.65 21.39
CA ALA A 32 12.26 11.46 21.63
C ALA A 32 10.84 11.78 22.14
N GLU A 33 10.67 12.82 22.96
CA GLU A 33 9.36 13.30 23.41
C GLU A 33 8.63 14.04 22.29
N GLN A 34 9.35 14.90 21.54
CA GLN A 34 8.82 15.59 20.37
C GLN A 34 8.35 14.59 19.29
N LEU A 35 9.06 13.48 19.10
CA LEU A 35 8.63 12.39 18.21
C LEU A 35 7.29 11.79 18.62
N LYS A 36 7.03 11.60 19.92
CA LYS A 36 5.74 11.07 20.39
C LYS A 36 4.60 12.01 19.99
N VAL A 37 4.78 13.31 20.22
CA VAL A 37 3.79 14.34 19.80
C VAL A 37 3.61 14.31 18.29
N PHE A 38 4.70 14.30 17.53
CA PHE A 38 4.64 14.28 16.07
C PHE A 38 3.89 13.05 15.53
N ARG A 39 4.19 11.86 16.07
CA ARG A 39 3.53 10.60 15.70
C ARG A 39 2.06 10.59 16.08
N ASP A 40 1.75 10.91 17.32
CA ASP A 40 0.42 10.67 17.89
C ASP A 40 -0.59 11.76 17.47
N GLN A 41 -0.12 12.96 17.16
CA GLN A 41 -0.97 14.13 16.90
C GLN A 41 -0.81 14.71 15.49
N HIS A 42 0.30 14.43 14.79
CA HIS A 42 0.68 15.12 13.56
C HIS A 42 1.09 14.20 12.40
N ASP A 43 0.75 12.91 12.41
CA ASP A 43 1.11 11.99 11.30
C ASP A 43 0.58 12.45 9.93
N ARG A 44 -0.56 13.15 9.89
CA ARG A 44 -1.06 13.76 8.64
C ARG A 44 -0.06 14.73 8.01
N PHE A 45 0.75 15.42 8.83
CA PHE A 45 1.80 16.32 8.35
C PHE A 45 2.88 15.51 7.65
N ARG A 46 3.36 14.42 8.25
CA ARG A 46 4.30 13.48 7.63
C ARG A 46 3.82 13.10 6.22
N SER A 47 2.60 12.57 6.11
CA SER A 47 2.00 12.19 4.83
C SER A 47 1.98 13.36 3.83
N ALA A 48 1.63 14.58 4.26
CA ALA A 48 1.60 15.75 3.37
C ALA A 48 2.97 16.11 2.78
N ILE A 49 4.06 15.83 3.50
CA ILE A 49 5.43 16.17 3.10
C ILE A 49 6.03 15.13 2.15
N VAL A 50 5.84 13.84 2.44
CA VAL A 50 6.51 12.75 1.72
C VAL A 50 5.63 11.98 0.75
N ASN A 51 4.32 11.92 0.94
CA ASN A 51 3.44 11.17 0.04
C ASN A 51 2.98 12.02 -1.16
N GLU A 52 2.44 11.34 -2.16
CA GLU A 52 1.79 12.00 -3.29
C GLU A 52 0.67 12.94 -2.82
N PRO A 53 0.44 14.09 -3.48
CA PRO A 53 1.03 14.49 -4.77
C PRO A 53 2.34 15.30 -4.66
N ARG A 54 2.84 15.56 -3.45
CA ARG A 54 4.00 16.45 -3.22
C ARG A 54 5.32 15.69 -3.15
N GLY A 55 5.27 14.43 -2.76
CA GLY A 55 6.39 13.51 -2.77
C GLY A 55 6.05 12.21 -3.53
N SER A 56 6.60 11.10 -3.07
CA SER A 56 6.43 9.76 -3.61
C SER A 56 6.80 8.73 -2.55
N ASP A 57 6.52 7.45 -2.79
CA ASP A 57 6.86 6.36 -1.86
C ASP A 57 8.36 6.24 -1.52
N VAL A 58 9.22 6.90 -2.29
CA VAL A 58 10.67 6.89 -2.12
C VAL A 58 11.14 7.96 -1.13
N LEU A 59 10.35 9.00 -0.90
CA LEU A 59 10.85 10.20 -0.23
C LEU A 59 11.01 9.99 1.28
N VAL A 60 12.21 10.23 1.79
CA VAL A 60 12.48 10.31 3.24
C VAL A 60 12.43 11.79 3.66
N GLY A 61 11.66 12.06 4.71
CA GLY A 61 11.56 13.38 5.32
C GLY A 61 12.42 13.51 6.57
N ALA A 62 12.87 14.73 6.82
CA ALA A 62 13.58 15.13 8.02
C ALA A 62 12.97 16.43 8.56
N LEU A 63 12.30 16.38 9.71
CA LEU A 63 11.77 17.58 10.36
C LEU A 63 12.81 18.15 11.31
N LEU A 64 13.29 19.36 11.02
CA LEU A 64 14.13 20.12 11.94
C LEU A 64 13.30 20.52 13.16
N CYS A 65 13.85 20.26 14.33
CA CYS A 65 13.24 20.65 15.60
C CYS A 65 14.29 21.17 16.59
N PRO A 66 13.88 21.95 17.61
CA PRO A 66 14.82 22.43 18.62
C PRO A 66 15.40 21.26 19.43
N PRO A 67 16.73 21.17 19.60
CA PRO A 67 17.32 20.16 20.47
C PRO A 67 17.15 20.53 21.95
N ALA A 68 16.97 19.51 22.79
CA ALA A 68 17.08 19.62 24.24
C ALA A 68 18.55 19.77 24.66
N ASP A 69 19.46 18.99 24.05
CA ASP A 69 20.90 19.14 24.25
C ASP A 69 21.41 20.37 23.48
N LYS A 70 21.78 21.43 24.21
CA LYS A 70 22.26 22.69 23.62
C LYS A 70 23.63 22.61 22.96
N SER A 71 24.35 21.50 23.11
CA SER A 71 25.55 21.21 22.32
C SER A 71 25.24 20.76 20.90
N CYS A 72 23.99 20.34 20.63
CA CYS A 72 23.56 19.93 19.30
C CYS A 72 23.22 21.15 18.44
N VAL A 73 23.67 21.15 17.18
CA VAL A 73 23.35 22.23 16.23
C VAL A 73 21.87 22.21 15.86
N ASN A 74 21.23 21.04 15.86
CA ASN A 74 19.79 20.90 15.68
C ASN A 74 19.29 19.53 16.19
N GLY A 75 17.99 19.42 16.46
CA GLY A 75 17.29 18.15 16.59
C GLY A 75 16.68 17.71 15.26
N VAL A 76 16.50 16.41 15.02
CA VAL A 76 15.85 15.92 13.80
C VAL A 76 14.94 14.72 14.07
N ILE A 77 13.77 14.74 13.45
CA ILE A 77 12.87 13.59 13.38
C ILE A 77 12.80 13.11 11.92
N PHE A 78 13.23 11.87 11.69
CA PHE A 78 13.16 11.24 10.37
C PHE A 78 11.86 10.46 10.18
N PHE A 79 11.36 10.43 8.95
CA PHE A 79 10.14 9.72 8.58
C PHE A 79 10.12 9.36 7.10
N ASN A 80 9.29 8.40 6.71
CA ASN A 80 9.08 7.97 5.33
C ASN A 80 7.58 7.88 5.00
N ASN A 81 7.26 7.26 3.87
CA ASN A 81 5.90 7.15 3.35
C ASN A 81 4.93 6.38 4.28
N VAL A 82 5.44 5.52 5.16
CA VAL A 82 4.62 4.70 6.08
C VAL A 82 4.73 5.08 7.56
N GLY A 83 5.82 5.74 8.00
CA GLY A 83 5.97 6.03 9.42
C GLY A 83 7.23 6.80 9.80
N MET A 84 7.55 6.78 11.10
CA MET A 84 8.71 7.46 11.68
C MET A 84 9.91 6.50 11.73
N LEU A 85 11.12 7.05 11.58
CA LEU A 85 12.37 6.30 11.64
C LEU A 85 13.14 6.61 12.92
N ALA A 86 13.81 5.60 13.47
CA ALA A 86 14.74 5.79 14.59
C ALA A 86 15.94 6.64 14.16
N MET A 87 16.71 6.14 13.18
CA MET A 87 17.86 6.82 12.59
C MET A 87 17.82 6.65 11.06
N CYS A 88 18.31 7.65 10.33
CA CYS A 88 18.52 7.57 8.89
C CYS A 88 19.94 8.04 8.52
N GLY A 89 20.80 7.11 8.08
CA GLY A 89 22.20 7.42 7.75
C GLY A 89 22.32 8.36 6.55
N HIS A 90 21.66 8.02 5.44
CA HIS A 90 21.69 8.86 4.23
C HIS A 90 21.02 10.22 4.48
N GLY A 91 19.98 10.25 5.32
CA GLY A 91 19.24 11.46 5.69
C GLY A 91 20.04 12.37 6.62
N THR A 92 20.91 11.82 7.47
CA THR A 92 21.84 12.61 8.29
C THR A 92 22.92 13.25 7.42
N ILE A 93 23.45 12.52 6.43
CA ILE A 93 24.39 13.08 5.45
C ILE A 93 23.72 14.22 4.66
N GLY A 94 22.51 13.99 4.14
CA GLY A 94 21.71 15.01 3.45
C GLY A 94 21.41 16.23 4.32
N LEU A 95 21.02 16.00 5.59
CA LEU A 95 20.78 17.06 6.57
C LEU A 95 22.00 17.96 6.78
N ILE A 96 23.19 17.39 6.97
CA ILE A 96 24.41 18.16 7.17
C ILE A 96 24.73 19.02 5.94
N VAL A 97 24.61 18.46 4.74
CA VAL A 97 24.78 19.22 3.49
C VAL A 97 23.72 20.32 3.36
N THR A 98 22.47 20.06 3.74
CA THR A 98 21.41 21.07 3.77
C THR A 98 21.69 22.19 4.78
N LEU A 99 22.17 21.87 5.98
CA LEU A 99 22.50 22.88 6.99
C LEU A 99 23.70 23.74 6.56
N ALA A 100 24.68 23.15 5.89
CA ALA A 100 25.80 23.87 5.29
C ALA A 100 25.34 24.79 4.14
N HIS A 101 24.46 24.30 3.27
CA HIS A 101 23.84 25.08 2.20
C HIS A 101 23.05 26.28 2.73
N LEU A 102 22.37 26.12 3.87
CA LEU A 102 21.69 27.21 4.58
C LEU A 102 22.64 28.21 5.27
N GLY A 103 23.95 27.98 5.23
CA GLY A 103 24.95 28.79 5.94
C GLY A 103 24.87 28.68 7.47
N ARG A 104 24.24 27.62 8.00
CA ARG A 104 24.09 27.41 9.46
C ARG A 104 25.30 26.73 10.10
N ILE A 105 26.05 25.98 9.30
CA ILE A 105 27.26 25.26 9.71
C ILE A 105 28.34 25.36 8.62
N GLY A 106 29.60 25.11 8.98
CA GLY A 106 30.72 24.94 8.06
C GLY A 106 31.43 23.60 8.27
N PRO A 107 32.56 23.34 7.58
CA PRO A 107 33.36 22.14 7.82
C PRO A 107 33.74 22.00 9.29
N GLY A 108 33.67 20.77 9.81
CA GLY A 108 33.88 20.47 11.22
C GLY A 108 32.91 19.42 11.76
N GLU A 109 33.00 19.18 13.06
CA GLU A 109 32.15 18.23 13.79
C GLU A 109 30.87 18.89 14.28
N HIS A 110 29.73 18.23 14.06
CA HIS A 110 28.39 18.72 14.40
C HIS A 110 27.61 17.62 15.12
N ARG A 111 27.03 17.97 16.27
CA ARG A 111 26.18 17.07 17.05
C ARG A 111 24.72 17.29 16.65
N ILE A 112 24.00 16.21 16.39
CA ILE A 112 22.59 16.22 16.02
C ILE A 112 21.81 15.36 17.00
N GLU A 113 20.79 15.95 17.63
CA GLU A 113 19.91 15.19 18.52
C GLU A 113 18.87 14.43 17.68
N THR A 114 18.81 13.11 17.83
CA THR A 114 17.79 12.26 17.19
C THR A 114 16.90 11.63 18.25
N CYS A 115 15.83 10.94 17.84
CA CYS A 115 14.92 10.28 18.77
C CYS A 115 15.53 9.07 19.51
N VAL A 116 16.70 8.60 19.07
CA VAL A 116 17.43 7.45 19.64
C VAL A 116 18.79 7.84 20.24
N GLY A 117 19.05 9.14 20.37
CA GLY A 117 20.27 9.67 20.97
C GLY A 117 20.97 10.70 20.07
N VAL A 118 22.07 11.25 20.58
CA VAL A 118 22.90 12.20 19.83
C VAL A 118 23.81 11.44 18.87
N VAL A 119 23.82 11.87 17.62
CA VAL A 119 24.77 11.41 16.61
C VAL A 119 25.74 12.53 16.28
N THR A 120 27.00 12.17 16.03
CA THR A 120 28.03 13.11 15.62
C THR A 120 28.26 12.96 14.12
N ALA A 121 28.19 14.06 13.38
CA ALA A 121 28.49 14.11 11.97
C ALA A 121 29.59 15.13 11.67
N THR A 122 30.61 14.71 10.92
CA THR A 122 31.71 15.57 10.48
C THR A 122 31.49 15.95 9.03
N LEU A 123 31.33 17.25 8.76
CA LEU A 123 31.39 17.81 7.42
C LEU A 123 32.84 18.06 7.05
N HIS A 124 33.34 17.36 6.04
CA HIS A 124 34.72 17.50 5.57
C HIS A 124 34.85 18.68 4.60
N PRO A 125 36.07 19.26 4.44
CA PRO A 125 36.31 20.35 3.50
C PRO A 125 35.99 20.02 2.04
N ASP A 126 36.02 18.74 1.66
CA ASP A 126 35.68 18.26 0.32
C ASP A 126 34.17 18.08 0.10
N GLY A 127 33.34 18.37 1.11
CA GLY A 127 31.89 18.24 1.08
C GLY A 127 31.37 16.85 1.41
N SER A 128 32.24 15.86 1.66
CA SER A 128 31.81 14.58 2.20
C SER A 128 31.40 14.70 3.67
N VAL A 129 30.54 13.79 4.13
CA VAL A 129 30.05 13.76 5.51
C VAL A 129 30.29 12.39 6.10
N SER A 130 31.00 12.33 7.23
CA SER A 130 31.11 11.14 8.06
C SER A 130 30.11 11.21 9.20
N VAL A 131 29.30 10.17 9.38
CA VAL A 131 28.34 10.04 10.48
C VAL A 131 28.82 8.94 11.41
N ALA A 132 29.18 9.31 12.64
CA ALA A 132 29.37 8.38 13.74
C ALA A 132 28.00 7.91 14.22
N ASN A 133 27.65 6.69 13.84
CA ASN A 133 26.36 6.10 14.11
C ASN A 133 26.30 5.53 15.54
N LEU A 134 25.09 5.17 15.97
CA LEU A 134 24.83 4.46 17.21
C LEU A 134 25.56 3.10 17.28
N PRO A 135 25.76 2.57 18.50
CA PRO A 135 26.27 1.23 18.70
C PRO A 135 25.52 0.21 17.83
N SER A 136 26.26 -0.61 17.10
CA SER A 136 25.74 -1.60 16.17
C SER A 136 26.26 -2.98 16.54
N TYR A 137 25.43 -4.01 16.37
CA TYR A 137 25.77 -5.38 16.79
C TYR A 137 24.96 -6.42 16.00
N ARG A 138 25.50 -7.65 15.91
CA ARG A 138 24.77 -8.78 15.36
C ARG A 138 24.01 -9.50 16.48
N LYS A 139 22.70 -9.67 16.30
CA LYS A 139 21.82 -10.37 17.26
C LYS A 139 21.79 -11.88 16.98
N VAL A 140 21.60 -12.27 15.73
CA VAL A 140 21.52 -13.68 15.32
C VAL A 140 22.41 -13.90 14.10
N LYS A 141 23.24 -14.96 14.15
CA LYS A 141 24.07 -15.38 13.02
C LYS A 141 23.40 -16.54 12.29
N ALA A 142 23.37 -16.47 10.96
CA ALA A 142 22.88 -17.53 10.07
C ALA A 142 21.49 -18.08 10.45
N ALA A 143 20.56 -17.20 10.77
CA ALA A 143 19.16 -17.54 10.93
C ALA A 143 18.61 -18.09 9.61
N THR A 144 18.04 -19.29 9.66
CA THR A 144 17.39 -19.94 8.51
C THR A 144 15.91 -19.59 8.52
N VAL A 145 15.39 -19.05 7.43
CA VAL A 145 13.95 -18.80 7.24
C VAL A 145 13.43 -19.49 5.99
N GLU A 146 12.22 -20.05 6.08
CA GLU A 146 11.53 -20.63 4.93
C GLU A 146 10.70 -19.56 4.22
N VAL A 147 11.07 -19.27 2.97
CA VAL A 147 10.49 -18.18 2.18
C VAL A 147 9.64 -18.79 1.05
N PRO A 148 8.40 -18.31 0.83
CA PRO A 148 7.59 -18.73 -0.30
C PRO A 148 8.30 -18.52 -1.65
N ASN A 149 8.40 -19.58 -2.45
CA ASN A 149 9.04 -19.60 -3.76
C ASN A 149 8.05 -20.11 -4.82
N THR A 150 6.91 -19.43 -4.93
CA THR A 150 5.79 -19.84 -5.79
C THR A 150 6.04 -19.60 -7.29
N ASP A 151 7.06 -18.80 -7.62
CA ASP A 151 7.42 -18.33 -8.96
C ASP A 151 8.80 -18.84 -9.43
N GLY A 152 9.47 -19.66 -8.61
CA GLY A 152 10.82 -20.16 -8.89
C GLY A 152 11.93 -19.09 -8.81
N ALA A 153 11.63 -17.86 -8.36
CA ALA A 153 12.58 -16.76 -8.34
C ALA A 153 13.81 -17.03 -7.45
N LEU A 154 13.69 -17.89 -6.44
CA LEU A 154 14.77 -18.24 -5.51
C LEU A 154 15.61 -19.45 -5.98
N GLY A 155 15.61 -19.77 -7.28
CA GLY A 155 16.55 -20.74 -7.88
C GLY A 155 16.31 -22.20 -7.49
N THR A 156 15.18 -22.51 -6.87
CA THR A 156 14.76 -23.87 -6.47
C THR A 156 13.40 -24.23 -7.06
N ALA A 157 13.18 -25.50 -7.35
CA ALA A 157 11.89 -26.02 -7.80
C ALA A 157 10.90 -26.26 -6.63
N ARG A 158 11.36 -26.11 -5.38
CA ARG A 158 10.51 -26.29 -4.20
C ARG A 158 9.59 -25.08 -4.01
N PRO A 159 8.36 -25.28 -3.49
CA PRO A 159 7.40 -24.20 -3.23
C PRO A 159 7.86 -23.25 -2.13
N THR A 160 8.86 -23.64 -1.35
CA THR A 160 9.57 -22.80 -0.38
C THR A 160 11.07 -22.92 -0.60
N ALA A 161 11.79 -21.83 -0.35
CA ALA A 161 13.24 -21.77 -0.37
C ALA A 161 13.77 -21.48 1.05
N LYS A 162 14.85 -22.15 1.45
CA LYS A 162 15.54 -21.83 2.70
C LYS A 162 16.53 -20.71 2.45
N ILE A 163 16.34 -19.59 3.12
CA ILE A 163 17.23 -18.43 3.04
C ILE A 163 17.94 -18.28 4.38
N ASN A 164 19.26 -18.16 4.33
CA ASN A 164 20.09 -17.93 5.50
C ASN A 164 20.53 -16.46 5.52
N GLY A 165 20.42 -15.82 6.68
CA GLY A 165 20.88 -14.45 6.87
C GLY A 165 21.20 -14.14 8.32
N ASP A 166 21.86 -13.01 8.53
CA ASP A 166 22.15 -12.48 9.86
C ASP A 166 21.06 -11.47 10.25
N VAL A 167 20.65 -11.49 11.53
CA VAL A 167 19.82 -10.43 12.12
C VAL A 167 20.74 -9.48 12.88
N ALA A 168 20.78 -8.21 12.47
CA ALA A 168 21.67 -7.23 13.07
C ALA A 168 21.01 -5.86 13.24
N TRP A 169 21.48 -5.14 14.25
CA TRP A 169 21.07 -3.78 14.54
C TRP A 169 22.15 -2.81 14.06
N GLY A 170 21.73 -1.80 13.28
CA GLY A 170 22.59 -0.71 12.79
C GLY A 170 21.98 0.68 12.99
N GLY A 171 21.01 0.80 13.89
CA GLY A 171 20.10 1.96 14.02
C GLY A 171 18.67 1.65 13.56
N ASN A 172 18.50 0.66 12.69
CA ASN A 172 17.25 -0.08 12.43
C ASN A 172 17.57 -1.60 12.42
N TRP A 173 16.55 -2.45 12.30
CA TRP A 173 16.72 -3.90 12.29
C TRP A 173 16.78 -4.47 10.88
N PHE A 174 17.86 -5.20 10.59
CA PHE A 174 18.15 -5.74 9.28
C PHE A 174 18.20 -7.26 9.28
N PHE A 175 17.73 -7.86 8.20
CA PHE A 175 18.05 -9.23 7.82
C PHE A 175 18.99 -9.23 6.61
N LEU A 176 20.23 -9.66 6.81
CA LEU A 176 21.32 -9.54 5.85
C LEU A 176 21.55 -10.89 5.14
N VAL A 177 21.36 -10.93 3.83
CA VAL A 177 21.39 -12.15 3.02
C VAL A 177 22.48 -12.04 1.95
N GLU A 178 23.42 -12.99 1.91
CA GLU A 178 24.45 -13.06 0.85
C GLU A 178 24.08 -14.10 -0.22
N ASN A 179 23.60 -15.27 0.17
CA ASN A 179 23.38 -16.41 -0.74
C ASN A 179 21.93 -16.50 -1.22
N HIS A 180 21.43 -15.43 -1.85
CA HIS A 180 20.04 -15.35 -2.34
C HIS A 180 19.87 -15.80 -3.80
N GLY A 181 20.95 -15.96 -4.56
CA GLY A 181 20.90 -16.46 -5.95
C GLY A 181 20.36 -15.48 -7.00
N LEU A 182 20.22 -14.19 -6.66
CA LEU A 182 19.73 -13.15 -7.57
C LEU A 182 20.87 -12.21 -8.00
N SER A 183 20.73 -11.60 -9.18
CA SER A 183 21.66 -10.54 -9.63
C SER A 183 21.16 -9.16 -9.18
N LEU A 184 22.05 -8.39 -8.56
CA LEU A 184 21.77 -7.04 -8.05
C LEU A 184 21.86 -5.98 -9.17
N ASP A 185 21.00 -6.10 -10.18
CA ASP A 185 20.91 -5.17 -11.31
C ASP A 185 19.63 -4.34 -11.28
N LEU A 186 19.69 -3.11 -11.77
CA LEU A 186 18.52 -2.22 -11.83
C LEU A 186 17.34 -2.79 -12.61
N LYS A 187 17.61 -3.56 -13.67
CA LYS A 187 16.58 -4.26 -14.46
C LYS A 187 15.79 -5.30 -13.63
N ASN A 188 16.34 -5.74 -12.49
CA ASN A 188 15.75 -6.75 -11.61
C ASN A 188 15.08 -6.13 -10.37
N VAL A 189 14.97 -4.80 -10.26
CA VAL A 189 14.43 -4.13 -9.05
C VAL A 189 13.07 -4.66 -8.63
N GLU A 190 12.15 -4.95 -9.57
CA GLU A 190 10.84 -5.52 -9.24
C GLU A 190 10.97 -6.90 -8.57
N GLN A 191 11.80 -7.78 -9.15
CA GLN A 191 12.08 -9.10 -8.60
C GLN A 191 12.77 -9.02 -7.23
N LEU A 192 13.79 -8.16 -7.10
CA LEU A 192 14.53 -7.96 -5.85
C LEU A 192 13.61 -7.41 -4.75
N THR A 193 12.72 -6.48 -5.09
CA THR A 193 11.72 -5.92 -4.17
C THR A 193 10.75 -7.01 -3.71
N ASP A 194 10.18 -7.78 -4.63
CA ASP A 194 9.22 -8.82 -4.32
C ASP A 194 9.85 -9.94 -3.46
N VAL A 195 11.04 -10.43 -3.83
CA VAL A 195 11.76 -11.45 -3.06
C VAL A 195 12.12 -10.93 -1.67
N SER A 196 12.68 -9.72 -1.57
CA SER A 196 13.04 -9.13 -0.27
C SER A 196 11.80 -8.94 0.60
N TRP A 197 10.64 -8.62 0.00
CA TRP A 197 9.39 -8.47 0.74
C TRP A 197 8.92 -9.80 1.31
N ARG A 198 8.97 -10.88 0.50
CA ARG A 198 8.68 -12.24 0.96
C ARG A 198 9.64 -12.69 2.07
N ILE A 199 10.94 -12.37 1.94
CA ILE A 199 11.94 -12.64 2.98
C ILE A 199 11.56 -11.91 4.27
N ARG A 200 11.24 -10.61 4.21
CA ARG A 200 10.84 -9.83 5.38
C ARG A 200 9.65 -10.46 6.10
N GLN A 201 8.59 -10.76 5.36
CA GLN A 201 7.38 -11.40 5.90
C GLN A 201 7.71 -12.73 6.57
N ALA A 202 8.57 -13.56 5.94
CA ALA A 202 9.01 -14.83 6.49
C ALA A 202 9.82 -14.66 7.78
N VAL A 203 10.78 -13.72 7.82
CA VAL A 203 11.60 -13.41 8.99
C VAL A 203 10.75 -12.93 10.16
N ASN A 204 9.77 -12.05 9.91
CA ASN A 204 8.88 -11.57 10.95
C ASN A 204 8.01 -12.69 11.52
N ALA A 205 7.44 -13.53 10.65
CA ALA A 205 6.61 -14.66 11.07
C ALA A 205 7.39 -15.76 11.81
N GLN A 206 8.71 -15.88 11.57
CA GLN A 206 9.56 -16.97 12.08
C GLN A 206 10.47 -16.54 13.24
N GLY A 207 10.12 -15.46 13.95
CA GLY A 207 10.69 -15.14 15.28
C GLY A 207 11.53 -13.88 15.36
N CYS A 208 11.57 -13.05 14.31
CA CYS A 208 12.22 -11.73 14.32
C CYS A 208 11.25 -10.64 13.82
N PRO A 209 10.14 -10.37 14.53
CA PRO A 209 9.12 -9.39 14.12
C PRO A 209 9.63 -7.95 14.05
N GLU A 210 10.73 -7.64 14.73
CA GLU A 210 11.35 -6.32 14.74
C GLU A 210 12.07 -5.97 13.43
N VAL A 211 12.41 -6.96 12.59
CA VAL A 211 13.09 -6.74 11.31
C VAL A 211 12.18 -5.99 10.36
N ASP A 212 12.58 -4.78 9.99
CA ASP A 212 11.84 -3.91 9.10
C ASP A 212 12.57 -3.66 7.78
N HIS A 213 13.86 -4.01 7.70
CA HIS A 213 14.68 -3.93 6.48
C HIS A 213 15.25 -5.31 6.08
N VAL A 214 15.34 -5.56 4.78
CA VAL A 214 16.03 -6.73 4.22
C VAL A 214 17.10 -6.26 3.26
N GLU A 215 18.32 -6.76 3.44
CA GLU A 215 19.45 -6.42 2.59
C GLU A 215 20.01 -7.64 1.88
N LEU A 216 20.07 -7.55 0.56
CA LEU A 216 20.66 -8.55 -0.31
C LEU A 216 22.05 -8.08 -0.72
N PHE A 217 23.07 -8.91 -0.51
CA PHE A 217 24.47 -8.61 -0.78
C PHE A 217 25.02 -9.44 -1.94
N GLY A 218 25.81 -8.80 -2.79
CA GLY A 218 26.49 -9.44 -3.92
C GLY A 218 27.88 -8.83 -4.16
N PRO A 219 28.57 -9.32 -5.20
CA PRO A 219 29.86 -8.77 -5.60
C PRO A 219 29.71 -7.32 -6.13
N PRO A 220 30.71 -6.45 -5.90
CA PRO A 220 30.73 -5.10 -6.46
C PRO A 220 30.89 -5.13 -7.98
N GLN A 221 30.32 -4.13 -8.67
CA GLN A 221 30.46 -3.98 -10.13
C GLN A 221 31.53 -2.94 -10.49
N SER A 222 31.65 -1.87 -9.70
CA SER A 222 32.53 -0.73 -9.99
C SER A 222 33.73 -0.63 -9.04
N GLY A 223 34.06 -1.73 -8.36
CA GLY A 223 35.10 -1.81 -7.33
C GLY A 223 34.61 -1.40 -5.94
N GLY A 224 35.22 -1.98 -4.92
CA GLY A 224 34.78 -1.92 -3.53
C GLY A 224 34.81 -3.32 -2.93
N HIS A 225 34.10 -3.53 -1.82
CA HIS A 225 34.09 -4.82 -1.14
C HIS A 225 32.80 -5.60 -1.35
N SER A 226 31.66 -4.91 -1.48
CA SER A 226 30.36 -5.52 -1.71
C SER A 226 29.40 -4.54 -2.38
N ARG A 227 28.34 -5.08 -2.97
CA ARG A 227 27.17 -4.35 -3.46
C ARG A 227 25.93 -4.81 -2.71
N ASN A 228 24.99 -3.91 -2.46
CA ASN A 228 23.72 -4.26 -1.85
C ASN A 228 22.47 -3.73 -2.58
N PHE A 229 21.36 -4.39 -2.28
CA PHE A 229 20.00 -3.90 -2.49
C PHE A 229 19.31 -3.92 -1.13
N VAL A 230 18.71 -2.79 -0.74
CA VAL A 230 18.08 -2.63 0.56
C VAL A 230 16.59 -2.39 0.36
N LEU A 231 15.76 -3.27 0.91
CA LEU A 231 14.32 -3.07 1.01
C LEU A 231 14.01 -2.33 2.31
N CYS A 232 13.29 -1.22 2.19
CA CYS A 232 12.80 -0.41 3.30
C CYS A 232 11.39 -0.86 3.76
N PRO A 233 10.93 -0.44 4.96
CA PRO A 233 9.68 -0.93 5.55
C PRO A 233 8.43 -0.66 4.70
N GLY A 234 8.44 0.44 3.94
CA GLY A 234 7.35 0.87 3.05
C GLY A 234 7.37 0.22 1.66
N LYS A 235 8.11 -0.88 1.47
CA LYS A 235 8.27 -1.61 0.19
C LYS A 235 8.97 -0.83 -0.92
N ALA A 236 9.47 0.37 -0.62
CA ALA A 236 10.48 1.05 -1.43
C ALA A 236 11.87 0.43 -1.19
N TYR A 237 12.81 0.66 -2.11
CA TYR A 237 14.20 0.26 -1.94
C TYR A 237 15.11 1.49 -1.75
N ASP A 238 16.19 1.37 -1.00
CA ASP A 238 17.18 2.44 -0.86
C ASP A 238 18.05 2.53 -2.12
N ARG A 239 18.17 3.73 -2.68
CA ARG A 239 19.02 4.02 -3.85
C ARG A 239 20.49 4.14 -3.47
N SER A 240 20.75 4.55 -2.23
CA SER A 240 22.07 4.61 -1.61
C SER A 240 22.48 3.23 -1.06
N PRO A 241 23.72 3.05 -0.59
CA PRO A 241 24.15 1.81 0.07
C PRO A 241 23.53 1.57 1.45
N CYS A 242 22.64 2.46 1.92
CA CYS A 242 22.05 2.51 3.25
C CYS A 242 23.08 2.60 4.40
N GLY A 243 23.12 3.73 5.11
CA GLY A 243 24.12 3.95 6.17
C GLY A 243 23.91 3.06 7.40
N THR A 244 22.66 2.91 7.87
CA THR A 244 22.30 2.00 8.96
C THR A 244 22.51 0.54 8.56
N GLY A 245 22.16 0.19 7.32
CA GLY A 245 22.44 -1.11 6.71
C GLY A 245 23.91 -1.49 6.68
N THR A 246 24.73 -0.57 6.15
CA THR A 246 26.19 -0.70 6.14
C THR A 246 26.74 -0.83 7.55
N SER A 247 26.20 -0.11 8.54
CA SER A 247 26.58 -0.23 9.95
C SER A 247 26.29 -1.63 10.52
N ALA A 248 25.11 -2.19 10.22
CA ALA A 248 24.75 -3.56 10.58
C ALA A 248 25.67 -4.59 9.89
N LYS A 249 26.03 -4.36 8.63
CA LYS A 249 26.98 -5.19 7.89
C LYS A 249 28.37 -5.17 8.51
N LEU A 250 28.88 -4.00 8.89
CA LEU A 250 30.15 -3.85 9.60
C LEU A 250 30.16 -4.65 10.91
N ALA A 251 29.07 -4.62 11.68
CA ALA A 251 28.95 -5.39 12.92
C ALA A 251 29.05 -6.90 12.67
N CYS A 252 28.41 -7.41 11.60
CA CYS A 252 28.51 -8.81 11.21
C CYS A 252 29.93 -9.20 10.77
N LEU A 253 30.59 -8.35 9.96
CA LEU A 253 31.96 -8.54 9.50
C LEU A 253 32.96 -8.53 10.67
N ALA A 254 32.80 -7.59 11.61
CA ALA A 254 33.62 -7.47 12.81
C ALA A 254 33.48 -8.72 13.69
N ALA A 255 32.25 -9.17 13.94
CA ALA A 255 31.97 -10.36 14.74
C ALA A 255 32.50 -11.66 14.10
N ASP A 256 32.68 -11.70 12.78
CA ASP A 256 33.29 -12.81 12.06
C ASP A 256 34.81 -12.65 11.86
N GLY A 257 35.41 -11.55 12.30
CA GLY A 257 36.82 -11.25 12.07
C GLY A 257 37.19 -11.03 10.59
N LYS A 258 36.20 -10.72 9.74
CA LYS A 258 36.38 -10.52 8.29
C LYS A 258 36.82 -9.11 7.92
N LEU A 259 36.68 -8.16 8.85
CA LEU A 259 37.15 -6.78 8.70
C LEU A 259 37.90 -6.40 9.97
N ALA A 260 39.15 -5.93 9.82
CA ALA A 260 39.92 -5.42 10.94
C ALA A 260 39.33 -4.09 11.44
N GLU A 261 39.50 -3.80 12.73
CA GLU A 261 39.18 -2.50 13.31
C GLU A 261 39.88 -1.39 12.51
N ASP A 262 39.19 -0.26 12.30
CA ASP A 262 39.64 0.87 11.47
C ASP A 262 39.87 0.62 9.98
N ALA A 263 39.81 -0.62 9.52
CA ALA A 263 39.92 -0.91 8.09
C ALA A 263 38.72 -0.34 7.33
N VAL A 264 39.01 0.25 6.17
CA VAL A 264 37.98 0.84 5.31
C VAL A 264 37.22 -0.25 4.58
N TRP A 265 35.92 -0.31 4.80
CA TRP A 265 34.95 -1.02 3.97
C TRP A 265 34.37 -0.07 2.93
N ILE A 266 34.07 -0.58 1.74
CA ILE A 266 33.45 0.18 0.64
C ILE A 266 32.21 -0.60 0.21
N GLN A 267 31.05 0.00 0.48
CA GLN A 267 29.75 -0.57 0.15
C GLN A 267 29.17 0.15 -1.06
N GLU A 268 28.92 -0.60 -2.14
CA GLU A 268 28.27 -0.13 -3.35
C GLU A 268 26.75 -0.36 -3.27
N SER A 269 25.94 0.57 -3.77
CA SER A 269 24.49 0.38 -3.92
C SER A 269 24.13 -0.26 -5.25
N ILE A 270 22.86 -0.62 -5.44
CA ILE A 270 22.35 -1.09 -6.74
C ILE A 270 22.50 -0.05 -7.86
N LEU A 271 22.68 1.24 -7.54
CA LEU A 271 22.96 2.30 -8.51
C LEU A 271 24.45 2.49 -8.81
N GLY A 272 25.35 1.79 -8.10
CA GLY A 272 26.79 1.98 -8.20
C GLY A 272 27.34 3.12 -7.35
N THR A 273 26.49 3.81 -6.57
CA THR A 273 26.95 4.81 -5.59
C THR A 273 27.62 4.13 -4.40
N LYS A 274 28.48 4.84 -3.68
CA LYS A 274 29.35 4.22 -2.66
C LYS A 274 29.33 4.97 -1.35
N PHE A 275 29.35 4.22 -0.26
CA PHE A 275 29.73 4.68 1.06
C PHE A 275 31.00 3.99 1.50
N THR A 276 31.78 4.69 2.30
CA THR A 276 32.88 4.08 3.05
C THR A 276 32.46 3.90 4.50
N GLY A 277 32.85 2.77 5.08
CA GLY A 277 32.54 2.42 6.46
C GLY A 277 33.80 2.03 7.19
N ARG A 278 33.92 2.40 8.45
CA ARG A 278 34.91 1.86 9.38
C ARG A 278 34.24 1.66 10.74
N PHE A 279 34.89 0.92 11.63
CA PHE A 279 34.38 0.73 12.97
C PHE A 279 35.48 0.68 14.01
N HIS A 280 35.12 1.01 15.24
CA HIS A 280 35.86 0.69 16.45
C HIS A 280 35.04 -0.23 17.34
N TRP A 281 35.70 -1.03 18.18
CA TRP A 281 35.00 -1.80 19.19
C TRP A 281 34.61 -0.91 20.38
N LEU A 282 33.33 -0.93 20.74
CA LEU A 282 32.88 -0.36 22.01
C LEU A 282 32.99 -1.40 23.13
N ASP A 283 32.55 -2.62 22.83
CA ASP A 283 32.63 -3.75 23.74
C ASP A 283 32.78 -5.05 22.93
N ARG A 284 34.01 -5.57 22.89
CA ARG A 284 34.34 -6.83 22.19
C ARG A 284 33.60 -8.03 22.78
N ALA A 285 33.31 -8.03 24.08
CA ALA A 285 32.64 -9.15 24.74
C ALA A 285 31.15 -9.20 24.39
N LYS A 286 30.51 -8.04 24.21
CA LYS A 286 29.11 -7.94 23.75
C LYS A 286 28.96 -7.97 22.23
N GLY A 287 30.04 -7.80 21.48
CA GLY A 287 29.99 -7.70 20.02
C GLY A 287 29.46 -6.36 19.52
N GLU A 288 29.60 -5.30 20.33
CA GLU A 288 29.13 -3.95 20.01
C GLU A 288 30.24 -3.10 19.39
N ILE A 289 29.96 -2.53 18.23
CA ILE A 289 30.85 -1.63 17.50
C ILE A 289 30.31 -0.20 17.46
N ALA A 290 31.21 0.77 17.30
CA ALA A 290 30.90 2.14 16.89
C ALA A 290 31.25 2.31 15.40
N PRO A 291 30.26 2.24 14.49
CA PRO A 291 30.52 2.43 13.07
C PRO A 291 30.51 3.91 12.67
N VAL A 292 31.37 4.24 11.72
CA VAL A 292 31.40 5.55 11.05
C VAL A 292 31.16 5.32 9.56
N ILE A 293 30.11 5.94 9.03
CA ILE A 293 29.74 5.86 7.62
C ILE A 293 30.01 7.19 6.95
N THR A 294 30.70 7.19 5.82
CA THR A 294 31.01 8.39 5.04
C THR A 294 30.40 8.31 3.66
N GLY A 295 29.77 9.40 3.24
CA GLY A 295 29.20 9.57 1.91
C GLY A 295 29.12 11.02 1.49
N THR A 296 28.50 11.28 0.35
CA THR A 296 28.26 12.62 -0.18
C THR A 296 26.77 12.81 -0.48
N ALA A 297 26.28 14.02 -0.28
CA ALA A 297 24.96 14.45 -0.69
C ALA A 297 25.03 15.69 -1.56
N SER A 298 23.94 15.97 -2.27
CA SER A 298 23.79 17.16 -3.09
C SER A 298 22.41 17.76 -2.87
N VAL A 299 22.34 19.04 -2.53
CA VAL A 299 21.09 19.80 -2.56
C VAL A 299 20.60 19.84 -4.00
N ASN A 300 19.34 19.49 -4.23
CA ASN A 300 18.77 19.42 -5.56
C ASN A 300 17.47 20.21 -5.73
N ALA A 301 16.85 20.69 -4.64
CA ALA A 301 15.75 21.64 -4.74
C ALA A 301 15.58 22.49 -3.48
N GLU A 302 15.07 23.71 -3.65
CA GLU A 302 14.43 24.50 -2.59
C GLU A 302 12.98 24.75 -3.00
N ALA A 303 12.05 24.50 -2.10
CA ALA A 303 10.63 24.59 -2.42
C ALA A 303 9.77 25.07 -1.26
N THR A 304 8.66 25.72 -1.59
CA THR A 304 7.55 25.96 -0.67
C THR A 304 6.39 25.03 -1.01
N LEU A 305 6.11 24.05 -0.16
CA LEU A 305 4.93 23.22 -0.29
C LEU A 305 3.69 24.02 0.14
N LEU A 306 2.65 23.96 -0.70
CA LEU A 306 1.38 24.63 -0.47
C LEU A 306 0.31 23.60 -0.09
N LEU A 307 -0.30 23.78 1.08
CA LEU A 307 -1.39 22.94 1.56
C LEU A 307 -2.64 23.82 1.68
N ASP A 308 -3.51 23.79 0.66
CA ASP A 308 -4.79 24.49 0.69
C ASP A 308 -5.81 23.61 1.43
N ASP A 309 -6.52 24.15 2.42
CA ASP A 309 -7.51 23.40 3.19
C ASP A 309 -8.71 22.96 2.33
N LYS A 310 -8.86 23.54 1.13
CA LYS A 310 -9.85 23.13 0.12
C LYS A 310 -9.36 22.00 -0.80
N ASP A 311 -8.06 21.70 -0.81
CA ASP A 311 -7.49 20.58 -1.56
C ASP A 311 -7.82 19.28 -0.84
N GLN A 312 -8.52 18.37 -1.53
CA GLN A 312 -8.88 17.05 -0.99
C GLN A 312 -7.65 16.20 -0.65
N PHE A 313 -6.50 16.50 -1.25
CA PHE A 313 -5.21 15.84 -1.01
C PHE A 313 -4.23 16.77 -0.28
N CYS A 314 -4.73 17.76 0.47
CA CYS A 314 -3.90 18.68 1.25
C CYS A 314 -2.94 17.95 2.21
N TRP A 315 -3.39 16.83 2.79
CA TRP A 315 -2.59 16.01 3.70
C TRP A 315 -1.89 14.82 3.01
N GLY A 316 -1.87 14.79 1.69
CA GLY A 316 -1.34 13.69 0.90
C GLY A 316 -2.32 12.51 0.79
N ILE A 317 -2.05 11.63 -0.17
CA ILE A 317 -2.82 10.41 -0.41
C ILE A 317 -2.46 9.40 0.69
N GLY A 318 -3.47 8.92 1.42
CA GLY A 318 -3.30 7.98 2.53
C GLY A 318 -3.44 8.58 3.95
N ALA A 319 -3.48 9.91 4.10
CA ALA A 319 -3.57 10.55 5.44
C ALA A 319 -4.91 10.39 6.18
N GLN A 320 -5.98 9.97 5.50
CA GLN A 320 -7.36 10.05 6.02
C GLN A 320 -7.72 8.99 7.09
N GLU A 321 -6.84 8.06 7.44
CA GLU A 321 -7.13 7.07 8.50
C GLU A 321 -7.14 7.64 9.93
N SER A 322 -6.72 8.90 10.13
CA SER A 322 -6.65 9.52 11.47
C SER A 322 -7.80 10.50 11.81
N ILE A 323 -8.64 10.92 10.85
CA ILE A 323 -9.55 12.08 11.06
C ILE A 323 -11.01 11.70 11.41
N LEU A 324 -11.43 10.44 11.34
CA LEU A 324 -12.82 10.07 11.68
C LEU A 324 -13.10 9.87 13.19
N ARG A 325 -12.27 10.39 14.09
CA ARG A 325 -12.47 10.24 15.55
C ARG A 325 -13.22 11.38 16.23
N GLU A 326 -13.36 12.57 15.65
CA GLU A 326 -14.09 13.65 16.31
C GLU A 326 -14.85 14.54 15.31
N ALA A 327 -16.17 14.38 15.27
CA ALA A 327 -17.08 15.40 14.77
C ALA A 327 -18.18 15.62 15.83
N PRO A 328 -18.39 16.85 16.34
CA PRO A 328 -19.51 17.15 17.22
C PRO A 328 -20.84 17.06 16.44
N LYS A 329 -21.90 16.70 17.15
CA LYS A 329 -23.27 16.66 16.62
C LYS A 329 -23.67 18.03 16.06
N ALA A 330 -24.13 18.05 14.82
CA ALA A 330 -24.71 19.24 14.19
C ALA A 330 -26.12 19.49 14.73
N ASP A 331 -26.35 20.74 15.15
CA ASP A 331 -27.65 21.30 15.51
C ASP A 331 -28.42 21.75 14.25
N GLU A 332 -29.74 21.76 14.35
CA GLU A 332 -30.71 21.88 13.27
C GLU A 332 -30.95 23.33 12.79
N SER A 333 -31.48 23.44 11.56
CA SER A 333 -32.33 24.54 10.98
C SER A 333 -31.67 25.50 9.97
N PRO A 334 -32.45 26.15 9.07
CA PRO A 334 -33.14 25.54 7.92
C PRO A 334 -32.82 26.23 6.56
N ASN A 335 -33.16 25.53 5.48
CA ASN A 335 -32.98 25.89 4.06
C ASN A 335 -33.43 27.31 3.65
N PRO A 336 -32.76 27.91 2.64
CA PRO A 336 -33.38 28.90 1.77
C PRO A 336 -33.69 28.37 0.36
N THR A 337 -34.83 28.82 -0.13
CA THR A 337 -35.47 28.63 -1.45
C THR A 337 -34.67 29.23 -2.62
N PRO A 338 -34.86 28.76 -3.88
CA PRO A 338 -34.14 29.27 -5.04
C PRO A 338 -34.86 30.45 -5.69
N VAL A 339 -34.14 31.55 -5.94
CA VAL A 339 -34.59 32.66 -6.80
C VAL A 339 -33.74 32.66 -8.07
N GLY A 340 -34.40 32.58 -9.23
CA GLY A 340 -33.78 32.67 -10.55
C GLY A 340 -33.63 34.11 -11.02
N HIS A 341 -32.58 34.41 -11.80
CA HIS A 341 -32.52 35.64 -12.58
C HIS A 341 -31.93 35.46 -13.98
N ARG A 342 -32.54 36.22 -14.89
CA ARG A 342 -32.38 36.26 -16.35
C ARG A 342 -31.07 36.96 -16.76
N ARG A 343 -30.59 36.61 -17.95
CA ARG A 343 -29.50 37.30 -18.66
C ARG A 343 -30.01 38.59 -19.30
N SER A 344 -29.19 39.65 -19.24
CA SER A 344 -29.22 40.76 -20.20
C SER A 344 -27.80 41.07 -20.68
N SER A 345 -27.70 41.32 -21.98
CA SER A 345 -26.51 41.65 -22.75
C SER A 345 -26.06 43.09 -22.57
N ALA A 346 -24.76 43.31 -22.33
CA ALA A 346 -24.10 44.60 -22.55
C ALA A 346 -22.70 44.38 -23.13
N THR A 347 -22.36 45.19 -24.12
CA THR A 347 -21.19 45.15 -25.00
C THR A 347 -19.90 45.53 -24.26
N LEU A 348 -18.80 44.81 -24.48
CA LEU A 348 -17.48 45.05 -23.87
C LEU A 348 -16.59 45.96 -24.75
N PRO A 349 -15.82 46.90 -24.16
CA PRO A 349 -14.81 47.67 -24.89
C PRO A 349 -13.51 46.87 -25.12
N SER A 350 -12.70 47.36 -26.08
CA SER A 350 -11.52 46.72 -26.66
C SER A 350 -10.40 46.38 -25.65
N ILE A 351 -9.69 45.28 -25.94
CA ILE A 351 -8.71 44.66 -25.05
C ILE A 351 -7.28 45.21 -25.32
N PRO A 352 -6.49 45.62 -24.29
CA PRO A 352 -5.11 46.08 -24.48
C PRO A 352 -4.12 44.95 -24.81
N ALA A 353 -3.08 45.30 -25.58
CA ALA A 353 -2.06 44.42 -26.18
C ALA A 353 -1.35 43.40 -25.25
N LYS A 354 -1.35 43.60 -23.93
CA LYS A 354 -0.77 42.65 -22.95
C LYS A 354 -1.49 41.29 -22.89
N ARG A 355 -2.75 41.20 -23.31
CA ARG A 355 -3.52 39.93 -23.30
C ARG A 355 -3.23 39.02 -24.49
N GLN A 356 -2.56 39.51 -25.53
CA GLN A 356 -2.23 38.72 -26.72
C GLN A 356 -1.02 37.80 -26.47
N GLN A 357 -0.01 38.29 -25.73
CA GLN A 357 1.11 37.48 -25.25
C GLN A 357 0.67 36.40 -24.24
N VAL A 358 -0.25 36.73 -23.32
CA VAL A 358 -0.80 35.76 -22.37
C VAL A 358 -1.63 34.68 -23.10
N ARG A 359 -2.38 35.05 -24.15
CA ARG A 359 -3.09 34.05 -24.98
C ARG A 359 -2.14 33.19 -25.80
N ALA A 360 -1.03 33.73 -26.30
CA ALA A 360 0.00 32.96 -26.99
C ALA A 360 0.66 31.94 -26.04
N LEU A 361 1.05 32.38 -24.84
CA LEU A 361 1.60 31.51 -23.78
C LEU A 361 0.61 30.44 -23.29
N VAL A 362 -0.69 30.77 -23.18
CA VAL A 362 -1.74 29.80 -22.81
C VAL A 362 -2.01 28.81 -23.96
N ALA A 363 -1.95 29.26 -25.22
CA ALA A 363 -2.07 28.37 -26.39
C ALA A 363 -0.84 27.46 -26.56
N GLU A 364 0.35 27.93 -26.18
CA GLU A 364 1.60 27.16 -26.15
C GLU A 364 1.61 26.14 -25.00
N LYS A 365 1.16 26.52 -23.80
CA LYS A 365 0.92 25.59 -22.68
C LYS A 365 -0.12 24.50 -23.00
N ARG A 366 -1.20 24.86 -23.70
CA ARG A 366 -2.23 23.88 -24.14
C ARG A 366 -1.73 22.93 -25.23
N ARG A 367 -0.76 23.34 -26.05
CA ARG A 367 -0.10 22.46 -27.03
C ARG A 367 0.84 21.44 -26.39
N HIS A 368 1.42 21.75 -25.23
CA HIS A 368 2.33 20.84 -24.51
C HIS A 368 1.69 20.04 -23.36
N HIS A 369 0.44 20.32 -22.98
CA HIS A 369 -0.30 19.59 -21.94
C HIS A 369 -1.73 19.24 -22.40
N SER A 370 -1.85 18.63 -23.57
CA SER A 370 -3.04 17.82 -23.84
C SER A 370 -2.77 16.43 -23.25
N PRO A 371 -3.60 15.89 -22.34
CA PRO A 371 -3.51 14.47 -22.01
C PRO A 371 -3.58 13.68 -23.32
N PRO A 372 -2.83 12.58 -23.46
CA PRO A 372 -2.90 11.77 -24.67
C PRO A 372 -4.37 11.46 -24.96
N PRO A 373 -4.80 11.49 -26.22
CA PRO A 373 -6.17 11.17 -26.57
C PRO A 373 -6.52 9.82 -25.92
N PRO A 374 -7.72 9.68 -25.32
CA PRO A 374 -8.09 8.48 -24.60
C PRO A 374 -7.90 7.27 -25.51
N THR A 375 -7.27 6.23 -24.98
CA THR A 375 -7.05 5.00 -25.73
C THR A 375 -8.39 4.46 -26.23
N PRO A 376 -8.42 3.65 -27.31
CA PRO A 376 -9.66 3.00 -27.75
C PRO A 376 -10.41 2.28 -26.62
N GLU A 377 -9.69 1.74 -25.63
CA GLU A 377 -10.24 1.08 -24.45
C GLU A 377 -10.88 2.09 -23.47
N GLN A 378 -10.26 3.26 -23.25
CA GLN A 378 -10.84 4.33 -22.42
C GLN A 378 -12.09 4.93 -23.08
N LYS A 379 -12.13 5.02 -24.41
CA LYS A 379 -13.34 5.41 -25.15
C LYS A 379 -14.47 4.39 -25.05
N ALA A 380 -14.12 3.12 -24.85
CA ALA A 380 -15.07 2.02 -24.62
C ALA A 380 -15.52 1.90 -23.14
N GLY A 381 -15.11 2.83 -22.27
CA GLY A 381 -15.56 2.89 -20.86
C GLY A 381 -14.69 2.11 -19.87
N PHE A 382 -13.63 1.44 -20.33
CA PHE A 382 -12.70 0.73 -19.45
C PHE A 382 -11.84 1.72 -18.67
N SER A 383 -11.86 1.59 -17.36
CA SER A 383 -11.24 2.58 -16.47
C SER A 383 -9.71 2.49 -16.41
N GLY A 384 -9.11 1.39 -16.90
CA GLY A 384 -7.71 1.08 -16.64
C GLY A 384 -7.47 0.97 -15.14
N TRP A 385 -6.31 1.44 -14.68
CA TRP A 385 -6.02 1.55 -13.24
C TRP A 385 -6.81 2.70 -12.63
N ARG A 386 -7.59 2.41 -11.59
CA ARG A 386 -8.33 3.40 -10.81
C ARG A 386 -8.30 3.04 -9.34
N SER A 387 -8.01 4.00 -8.46
CA SER A 387 -8.09 3.82 -7.01
C SER A 387 -9.11 4.79 -6.44
N ARG A 388 -9.97 4.33 -5.53
CA ARG A 388 -10.88 5.17 -4.73
C ARG A 388 -10.51 5.15 -3.24
N GLY A 389 -9.22 5.00 -2.95
CA GLY A 389 -8.66 5.10 -1.61
C GLY A 389 -8.44 3.77 -0.91
N TYR A 390 -8.88 2.64 -1.47
CA TYR A 390 -8.60 1.30 -0.96
C TYR A 390 -8.60 0.30 -2.13
N LEU A 391 -7.40 -0.19 -2.46
CA LEU A 391 -7.00 -0.98 -3.64
C LEU A 391 -7.19 -0.29 -5.02
N PRO A 392 -6.15 -0.31 -5.89
CA PRO A 392 -6.30 0.07 -7.28
C PRO A 392 -7.02 -1.05 -8.04
N HIS A 393 -8.23 -0.77 -8.51
CA HIS A 393 -8.97 -1.62 -9.45
C HIS A 393 -8.33 -1.50 -10.83
N PHE A 394 -8.20 -2.62 -11.55
CA PHE A 394 -7.72 -2.61 -12.93
C PHE A 394 -8.80 -3.16 -13.86
N ASP A 395 -9.33 -2.32 -14.74
CA ASP A 395 -10.44 -2.68 -15.63
C ASP A 395 -10.03 -2.55 -17.10
N ARG A 396 -10.02 -3.69 -17.81
CA ARG A 396 -9.71 -3.81 -19.23
C ARG A 396 -10.36 -5.09 -19.79
N ALA A 397 -10.71 -5.06 -21.07
CA ALA A 397 -11.08 -6.24 -21.83
C ALA A 397 -9.95 -7.30 -21.85
N GLY A 398 -10.31 -8.57 -21.80
CA GLY A 398 -9.42 -9.74 -21.81
C GLY A 398 -8.81 -10.10 -20.45
N LEU A 399 -9.16 -9.39 -19.36
CA LEU A 399 -8.63 -9.71 -18.02
C LEU A 399 -9.47 -10.78 -17.33
N TYR A 400 -8.78 -11.70 -16.66
CA TYR A 400 -9.40 -12.58 -15.68
C TYR A 400 -9.41 -11.89 -14.31
N GLN A 401 -10.59 -11.78 -13.70
CA GLN A 401 -10.82 -11.08 -12.44
C GLN A 401 -11.50 -11.99 -11.42
N PHE A 402 -10.93 -12.04 -10.21
CA PHE A 402 -11.59 -12.64 -9.05
C PHE A 402 -12.26 -11.55 -8.22
N LEU A 403 -13.58 -11.62 -8.12
CA LEU A 403 -14.46 -10.65 -7.49
C LEU A 403 -15.07 -11.22 -6.21
N THR A 404 -15.19 -10.36 -5.21
CA THR A 404 -15.97 -10.61 -4.00
C THR A 404 -16.88 -9.41 -3.71
N PHE A 405 -18.18 -9.65 -3.60
CA PHE A 405 -19.15 -8.65 -3.12
C PHE A 405 -20.07 -9.26 -2.07
N ARG A 406 -20.55 -8.43 -1.14
CA ARG A 406 -21.24 -8.92 0.07
C ARG A 406 -22.45 -8.09 0.45
N LEU A 407 -23.33 -8.69 1.25
CA LEU A 407 -24.48 -8.01 1.83
C LEU A 407 -24.03 -6.81 2.67
N ALA A 408 -24.86 -5.77 2.73
CA ALA A 408 -24.56 -4.54 3.46
C ALA A 408 -24.33 -4.78 4.97
N ASP A 409 -24.94 -5.83 5.52
CA ASP A 409 -24.89 -6.20 6.93
C ASP A 409 -24.01 -7.44 7.22
N ALA A 410 -23.27 -7.95 6.23
CA ALA A 410 -22.36 -9.11 6.41
C ALA A 410 -21.27 -8.85 7.48
N MET A 411 -20.93 -7.57 7.71
CA MET A 411 -20.11 -7.10 8.82
C MET A 411 -20.94 -6.11 9.66
N PRO A 412 -21.82 -6.59 10.56
CA PRO A 412 -22.81 -5.75 11.20
C PRO A 412 -22.15 -4.76 12.18
N VAL A 413 -22.67 -3.53 12.24
CA VAL A 413 -22.14 -2.46 13.11
C VAL A 413 -22.09 -2.87 14.58
N ALA A 414 -23.05 -3.68 15.03
CA ALA A 414 -23.09 -4.22 16.39
C ALA A 414 -21.83 -5.05 16.76
N ARG A 415 -21.15 -5.63 15.77
CA ARG A 415 -19.92 -6.43 15.93
C ARG A 415 -18.68 -5.69 15.46
N ARG A 416 -18.73 -4.35 15.32
CA ARG A 416 -17.61 -3.54 14.82
C ARG A 416 -16.30 -3.78 15.57
N ARG A 417 -16.35 -4.06 16.88
CA ARG A 417 -15.16 -4.38 17.68
C ARG A 417 -14.44 -5.66 17.21
N GLU A 418 -15.19 -6.63 16.67
CA GLU A 418 -14.63 -7.89 16.17
C GLU A 418 -13.95 -7.71 14.82
N TRP A 419 -14.58 -6.94 13.92
CA TRP A 419 -14.16 -6.91 12.52
C TRP A 419 -13.42 -5.65 12.08
N ALA A 420 -13.57 -4.52 12.78
CA ALA A 420 -12.83 -3.29 12.45
C ALA A 420 -11.30 -3.48 12.55
N PRO A 421 -10.75 -4.21 13.55
CA PRO A 421 -9.32 -4.50 13.61
C PRO A 421 -8.84 -5.32 12.41
N LEU A 422 -9.71 -6.10 11.76
CA LEU A 422 -9.33 -6.86 10.57
C LEU A 422 -9.04 -5.92 9.40
N LEU A 423 -9.73 -4.78 9.29
CA LEU A 423 -9.52 -3.82 8.21
C LEU A 423 -8.17 -3.08 8.33
N THR A 424 -7.65 -2.97 9.55
CA THR A 424 -6.40 -2.27 9.88
C THR A 424 -5.18 -3.19 9.84
N ILE A 425 -5.34 -4.46 9.43
CA ILE A 425 -4.21 -5.37 9.24
C ILE A 425 -3.42 -4.89 8.03
N GLU A 426 -2.14 -4.59 8.24
CA GLU A 426 -1.23 -4.06 7.23
C GLU A 426 -0.89 -5.10 6.15
N ASP A 427 -0.70 -6.36 6.56
CA ASP A 427 -0.46 -7.45 5.62
C ASP A 427 -1.74 -7.74 4.82
N GLU A 428 -1.71 -7.46 3.52
CA GLU A 428 -2.87 -7.55 2.64
C GLU A 428 -3.43 -8.98 2.58
N LEU A 429 -2.55 -9.99 2.53
CA LEU A 429 -2.97 -11.38 2.42
C LEU A 429 -3.60 -11.87 3.71
N ASP A 430 -3.02 -11.54 4.87
CA ASP A 430 -3.58 -11.83 6.19
C ASP A 430 -4.90 -11.08 6.42
N ARG A 431 -4.97 -9.79 6.02
CA ARG A 431 -6.20 -9.00 6.06
C ARG A 431 -7.31 -9.67 5.26
N LEU A 432 -7.06 -9.99 3.99
CA LEU A 432 -8.03 -10.63 3.12
C LEU A 432 -8.45 -12.00 3.68
N THR A 433 -7.49 -12.82 4.09
CA THR A 433 -7.75 -14.15 4.68
C THR A 433 -8.63 -14.05 5.92
N LYS A 434 -8.36 -13.08 6.80
CA LYS A 434 -9.15 -12.87 8.03
C LYS A 434 -10.51 -12.24 7.77
N ILE A 435 -10.63 -11.34 6.79
CA ILE A 435 -11.94 -10.81 6.37
C ILE A 435 -12.78 -11.94 5.78
N GLU A 436 -12.22 -12.78 4.92
CA GLU A 436 -12.91 -13.96 4.36
C GLU A 436 -13.33 -14.93 5.47
N ALA A 437 -12.41 -15.28 6.38
CA ALA A 437 -12.73 -16.13 7.53
C ALA A 437 -13.81 -15.51 8.44
N TYR A 438 -13.90 -14.18 8.52
CA TYR A 438 -14.97 -13.50 9.24
C TYR A 438 -16.31 -13.56 8.49
N LEU A 439 -16.30 -13.42 7.17
CA LEU A 439 -17.49 -13.55 6.33
C LEU A 439 -18.06 -14.98 6.37
N ASP A 440 -17.17 -15.99 6.35
CA ASP A 440 -17.50 -17.42 6.42
C ASP A 440 -18.26 -17.79 7.71
N LYS A 441 -18.11 -17.00 8.79
CA LYS A 441 -18.88 -17.18 10.04
C LYS A 441 -20.37 -16.85 9.91
N GLY A 442 -20.82 -16.28 8.79
CA GLY A 442 -22.24 -16.05 8.54
C GLY A 442 -22.87 -15.00 9.46
N HIS A 443 -22.13 -13.94 9.79
CA HIS A 443 -22.69 -12.79 10.52
C HIS A 443 -23.65 -11.97 9.64
N GLY A 444 -24.53 -11.18 10.27
CA GLY A 444 -25.60 -10.45 9.61
C GLY A 444 -26.86 -11.30 9.43
N ALA A 445 -27.76 -10.86 8.55
CA ALA A 445 -29.04 -11.54 8.32
C ALA A 445 -28.94 -12.70 7.31
N CYS A 446 -27.79 -12.88 6.66
CA CYS A 446 -27.51 -14.02 5.77
C CYS A 446 -28.62 -14.29 4.74
N HIS A 447 -29.12 -13.24 4.09
CA HIS A 447 -30.25 -13.33 3.17
C HIS A 447 -30.02 -14.27 1.98
N LEU A 448 -28.77 -14.52 1.60
CA LEU A 448 -28.44 -15.46 0.53
C LEU A 448 -28.41 -16.92 1.03
N GLY A 449 -28.57 -17.15 2.34
CA GLY A 449 -28.88 -18.49 2.87
C GLY A 449 -30.28 -18.97 2.46
N ASN A 450 -31.17 -18.06 2.04
CA ASN A 450 -32.43 -18.42 1.42
C ASN A 450 -32.18 -18.96 -0.01
N PRO A 451 -32.58 -20.21 -0.34
CA PRO A 451 -32.33 -20.81 -1.64
C PRO A 451 -32.90 -20.01 -2.83
N GLN A 452 -34.05 -19.36 -2.67
CA GLN A 452 -34.66 -18.55 -3.72
C GLN A 452 -33.86 -17.25 -3.94
N ALA A 453 -33.35 -16.63 -2.88
CA ALA A 453 -32.49 -15.46 -2.98
C ALA A 453 -31.14 -15.79 -3.63
N ALA A 454 -30.50 -16.90 -3.21
CA ALA A 454 -29.28 -17.38 -3.85
C ALA A 454 -29.49 -17.71 -5.33
N LYS A 455 -30.65 -18.26 -5.68
CA LYS A 455 -31.02 -18.55 -7.06
C LYS A 455 -31.12 -17.28 -7.92
N LEU A 456 -31.66 -16.19 -7.38
CA LEU A 456 -31.72 -14.90 -8.08
C LEU A 456 -30.33 -14.35 -8.40
N VAL A 457 -29.38 -14.48 -7.46
CA VAL A 457 -27.97 -14.11 -7.70
C VAL A 457 -27.37 -14.95 -8.82
N GLU A 458 -27.55 -16.26 -8.76
CA GLU A 458 -27.05 -17.15 -9.81
C GLU A 458 -27.65 -16.82 -11.18
N ILE A 459 -28.95 -16.53 -11.26
CA ILE A 459 -29.59 -16.14 -12.52
C ILE A 459 -28.92 -14.87 -13.07
N ALA A 460 -28.67 -13.87 -12.23
CA ALA A 460 -28.00 -12.65 -12.63
C ALA A 460 -26.58 -12.91 -13.18
N LEU A 461 -25.82 -13.80 -12.53
CA LEU A 461 -24.46 -14.17 -12.96
C LEU A 461 -24.46 -14.91 -14.30
N LEU A 462 -25.49 -15.69 -14.61
CA LEU A 462 -25.54 -16.49 -15.83
C LEU A 462 -26.20 -15.76 -17.01
N ASN A 463 -26.95 -14.69 -16.74
CA ASN A 463 -27.82 -14.08 -17.73
C ASN A 463 -27.09 -13.54 -18.97
N PHE A 464 -25.86 -13.04 -18.78
CA PHE A 464 -25.05 -12.44 -19.84
C PHE A 464 -23.69 -13.14 -20.01
N ASP A 465 -23.57 -14.38 -19.49
CA ASP A 465 -22.39 -15.21 -19.69
C ASP A 465 -22.21 -15.54 -21.18
N GLY A 466 -21.02 -15.29 -21.71
CA GLY A 466 -20.69 -15.41 -23.14
C GLY A 466 -21.05 -14.17 -23.98
N GLU A 467 -21.77 -13.19 -23.41
CA GLU A 467 -22.17 -11.96 -24.12
C GLU A 467 -21.43 -10.71 -23.58
N ARG A 468 -21.58 -10.42 -22.28
CA ARG A 468 -20.99 -9.23 -21.63
C ARG A 468 -19.72 -9.52 -20.84
N TYR A 469 -19.56 -10.78 -20.42
CA TYR A 469 -18.43 -11.33 -19.69
C TYR A 469 -18.43 -12.84 -19.89
N ARG A 470 -17.34 -13.52 -19.54
CA ARG A 470 -17.30 -14.99 -19.49
C ARG A 470 -17.17 -15.46 -18.05
N LEU A 471 -18.15 -16.19 -17.56
CA LEU A 471 -18.19 -16.73 -16.21
C LEU A 471 -17.39 -18.03 -16.13
N LEU A 472 -16.50 -18.13 -15.15
CA LEU A 472 -15.55 -19.25 -15.05
C LEU A 472 -15.74 -20.05 -13.77
N ALA A 473 -15.93 -19.38 -12.63
CA ALA A 473 -16.31 -20.02 -11.38
C ALA A 473 -17.14 -19.07 -10.52
N TRP A 474 -18.01 -19.59 -9.67
CA TRP A 474 -18.71 -18.78 -8.67
C TRP A 474 -19.12 -19.61 -7.45
N ALA A 475 -19.36 -18.92 -6.34
CA ALA A 475 -20.01 -19.46 -5.15
C ALA A 475 -20.86 -18.36 -4.51
N VAL A 476 -22.17 -18.61 -4.39
CA VAL A 476 -23.08 -17.75 -3.62
C VAL A 476 -23.10 -18.27 -2.18
N MET A 477 -22.46 -17.54 -1.29
CA MET A 477 -22.37 -17.82 0.14
C MET A 477 -23.51 -17.12 0.88
N PRO A 478 -23.84 -17.50 2.14
CA PRO A 478 -25.01 -16.96 2.85
C PRO A 478 -25.05 -15.43 2.99
N ASN A 479 -23.90 -14.75 3.02
CA ASN A 479 -23.81 -13.28 3.12
C ASN A 479 -22.88 -12.61 2.09
N HIS A 480 -22.25 -13.37 1.20
CA HIS A 480 -21.33 -12.84 0.19
C HIS A 480 -21.26 -13.73 -1.06
N VAL A 481 -20.63 -13.23 -2.12
CA VAL A 481 -20.54 -13.92 -3.40
C VAL A 481 -19.12 -13.80 -3.92
N HIS A 482 -18.57 -14.93 -4.34
CA HIS A 482 -17.30 -15.02 -5.04
C HIS A 482 -17.53 -15.33 -6.51
N VAL A 483 -16.83 -14.63 -7.41
CA VAL A 483 -16.95 -14.80 -8.87
C VAL A 483 -15.57 -14.72 -9.52
N LEU A 484 -15.23 -15.68 -10.37
CA LEU A 484 -14.12 -15.61 -11.30
C LEU A 484 -14.69 -15.45 -12.72
N MET A 485 -14.31 -14.38 -13.41
CA MET A 485 -14.79 -14.10 -14.76
C MET A 485 -13.70 -13.51 -15.65
N GLU A 486 -13.86 -13.66 -16.95
CA GLU A 486 -13.16 -12.87 -17.96
C GLU A 486 -13.99 -11.61 -18.27
N VAL A 487 -13.37 -10.45 -18.14
CA VAL A 487 -13.92 -9.17 -18.58
C VAL A 487 -13.80 -9.12 -20.11
N THR A 488 -14.90 -9.07 -20.84
CA THR A 488 -14.88 -9.10 -22.31
C THR A 488 -15.19 -7.72 -22.89
N THR A 489 -16.47 -7.46 -23.16
CA THR A 489 -16.92 -6.30 -23.94
C THR A 489 -17.41 -5.14 -23.06
N VAL A 490 -17.69 -5.41 -21.79
CA VAL A 490 -18.33 -4.45 -20.87
C VAL A 490 -17.43 -4.19 -19.66
N PRO A 491 -17.27 -2.92 -19.22
CA PRO A 491 -16.53 -2.58 -18.01
C PRO A 491 -17.04 -3.28 -16.76
N MET A 492 -16.12 -3.71 -15.90
CA MET A 492 -16.43 -4.47 -14.69
C MET A 492 -17.43 -3.76 -13.77
N ALA A 493 -17.30 -2.44 -13.63
CA ALA A 493 -18.20 -1.65 -12.79
C ALA A 493 -19.66 -1.69 -13.27
N GLU A 494 -19.90 -1.74 -14.58
CA GLU A 494 -21.24 -1.84 -15.15
C GLU A 494 -21.83 -3.23 -14.98
N ILE A 495 -21.00 -4.27 -15.11
CA ILE A 495 -21.40 -5.67 -14.86
C ILE A 495 -21.87 -5.82 -13.41
N LEU A 496 -21.06 -5.38 -12.45
CA LEU A 496 -21.41 -5.48 -11.03
C LEU A 496 -22.58 -4.60 -10.66
N HIS A 497 -22.71 -3.40 -11.24
CA HIS A 497 -23.90 -2.57 -11.05
C HIS A 497 -25.15 -3.31 -11.53
N SER A 498 -25.11 -3.91 -12.72
CA SER A 498 -26.24 -4.67 -13.30
C SER A 498 -26.64 -5.84 -12.41
N TRP A 499 -25.68 -6.66 -11.96
CA TRP A 499 -25.95 -7.77 -11.04
C TRP A 499 -26.54 -7.29 -9.71
N LYS A 500 -25.91 -6.30 -9.06
CA LYS A 500 -26.31 -5.83 -7.74
C LYS A 500 -27.65 -5.11 -7.77
N ALA A 501 -27.95 -4.35 -8.83
CA ALA A 501 -29.23 -3.66 -8.97
C ALA A 501 -30.39 -4.65 -9.15
N PHE A 502 -30.28 -5.59 -10.10
CA PHE A 502 -31.32 -6.59 -10.34
C PHE A 502 -31.55 -7.46 -9.09
N THR A 503 -30.49 -8.00 -8.51
CA THR A 503 -30.61 -8.89 -7.34
C THR A 503 -31.10 -8.15 -6.10
N ALA A 504 -30.68 -6.89 -5.87
CA ALA A 504 -31.21 -6.09 -4.77
C ALA A 504 -32.71 -5.87 -4.89
N LEU A 505 -33.20 -5.56 -6.10
CA LEU A 505 -34.63 -5.35 -6.34
C LEU A 505 -35.43 -6.63 -6.08
N GLU A 506 -35.06 -7.73 -6.74
CA GLU A 506 -35.82 -8.98 -6.66
C GLU A 506 -35.74 -9.64 -5.29
N ILE A 507 -34.57 -9.63 -4.62
CA ILE A 507 -34.44 -10.21 -3.28
C ILE A 507 -35.17 -9.37 -2.24
N ASN A 508 -35.13 -8.03 -2.35
CA ASN A 508 -35.92 -7.19 -1.45
C ASN A 508 -37.43 -7.43 -1.65
N ARG A 509 -37.89 -7.61 -2.89
CA ARG A 509 -39.29 -7.97 -3.18
C ARG A 509 -39.64 -9.34 -2.59
N LEU A 510 -38.79 -10.34 -2.82
CA LEU A 510 -38.96 -11.72 -2.34
C LEU A 510 -39.02 -11.79 -0.81
N LEU A 511 -38.14 -11.06 -0.12
CA LEU A 511 -38.02 -11.09 1.34
C LEU A 511 -38.85 -10.00 2.03
N ASN A 512 -39.68 -9.26 1.27
CA ASN A 512 -40.46 -8.11 1.74
C ASN A 512 -39.62 -7.10 2.55
N ARG A 513 -38.42 -6.80 2.06
CA ARG A 513 -37.46 -5.86 2.65
C ARG A 513 -37.39 -4.54 1.90
N ARG A 514 -36.93 -3.51 2.59
CA ARG A 514 -36.59 -2.20 2.03
C ARG A 514 -35.17 -1.81 2.44
N GLY A 515 -34.54 -0.94 1.66
CA GLY A 515 -33.17 -0.47 1.91
C GLY A 515 -32.09 -1.25 1.15
N PRO A 516 -30.80 -0.94 1.39
CA PRO A 516 -29.69 -1.54 0.67
C PRO A 516 -29.54 -3.02 1.01
N LEU A 517 -29.53 -3.88 -0.02
CA LEU A 517 -29.17 -5.29 0.14
C LEU A 517 -27.65 -5.47 0.16
N TRP A 518 -26.95 -4.82 -0.77
CA TRP A 518 -25.51 -4.97 -0.98
C TRP A 518 -24.71 -3.84 -0.34
N GLN A 519 -23.50 -4.14 0.12
CA GLN A 519 -22.51 -3.11 0.40
C GLN A 519 -22.24 -2.32 -0.88
N ARG A 520 -21.98 -1.00 -0.77
CA ARG A 520 -21.76 -0.13 -1.93
C ARG A 520 -20.62 -0.61 -2.83
N GLU A 521 -19.45 -0.86 -2.25
CA GLU A 521 -18.24 -1.28 -2.97
C GLU A 521 -18.16 -2.81 -3.16
N TYR A 522 -17.12 -3.26 -3.87
CA TYR A 522 -16.75 -4.65 -4.07
C TYR A 522 -15.22 -4.77 -4.03
N PHE A 523 -14.73 -6.00 -3.92
CA PHE A 523 -13.30 -6.32 -3.98
C PHE A 523 -13.03 -7.09 -5.27
N ASP A 524 -11.95 -6.76 -5.96
CA ASP A 524 -11.47 -7.46 -7.15
C ASP A 524 -9.96 -7.75 -7.03
N ARG A 525 -9.53 -8.79 -7.74
CA ARG A 525 -8.14 -9.18 -7.84
C ARG A 525 -7.85 -9.68 -9.24
N TYR A 526 -6.92 -8.99 -9.91
CA TYR A 526 -6.44 -9.38 -11.23
C TYR A 526 -5.70 -10.72 -11.16
N ILE A 527 -6.08 -11.67 -12.03
CA ILE A 527 -5.43 -12.97 -12.17
C ILE A 527 -4.24 -12.82 -13.11
N ARG A 528 -3.05 -13.11 -12.58
CA ARG A 528 -1.75 -12.79 -13.21
C ARG A 528 -1.24 -13.88 -14.14
N ASP A 529 -1.61 -15.12 -13.87
CA ASP A 529 -1.08 -16.31 -14.53
C ASP A 529 -2.01 -17.52 -14.34
N ALA A 530 -1.69 -18.62 -15.01
CA ALA A 530 -2.47 -19.84 -15.00
C ALA A 530 -2.52 -20.54 -13.62
N ASP A 531 -1.51 -20.39 -12.76
CA ASP A 531 -1.51 -20.99 -11.44
C ASP A 531 -2.37 -20.20 -10.46
N HIS A 532 -2.31 -18.87 -10.53
CA HIS A 532 -3.23 -17.98 -9.83
C HIS A 532 -4.68 -18.27 -10.27
N PHE A 533 -4.91 -18.47 -11.58
CA PHE A 533 -6.22 -18.88 -12.09
C PHE A 533 -6.73 -20.18 -11.45
N ARG A 534 -5.91 -21.24 -11.46
CA ARG A 534 -6.28 -22.55 -10.87
C ARG A 534 -6.53 -22.46 -9.36
N ARG A 535 -5.72 -21.67 -8.64
CA ARG A 535 -5.91 -21.44 -7.19
C ARG A 535 -7.20 -20.69 -6.92
N ALA A 536 -7.50 -19.63 -7.69
CA ALA A 536 -8.73 -18.86 -7.55
C ALA A 536 -9.96 -19.73 -7.82
N LEU A 537 -9.96 -20.49 -8.92
CA LEU A 537 -11.04 -21.42 -9.26
C LEU A 537 -11.27 -22.44 -8.13
N ARG A 538 -10.22 -23.11 -7.67
CA ARG A 538 -10.30 -24.09 -6.58
C ARG A 538 -10.75 -23.47 -5.27
N TYR A 539 -10.27 -22.26 -4.97
CA TYR A 539 -10.66 -21.53 -3.77
C TYR A 539 -12.17 -21.25 -3.77
N ILE A 540 -12.69 -20.68 -4.86
CA ILE A 540 -14.10 -20.32 -4.99
C ILE A 540 -14.99 -21.55 -4.82
N GLU A 541 -14.64 -22.64 -5.50
CA GLU A 541 -15.40 -23.89 -5.46
C GLU A 541 -15.33 -24.59 -4.10
N ASN A 542 -14.20 -24.51 -3.40
CA ASN A 542 -14.03 -25.08 -2.07
C ASN A 542 -14.55 -24.20 -0.94
N ASN A 543 -14.91 -22.93 -1.19
CA ASN A 543 -15.30 -22.00 -0.15
C ASN A 543 -16.52 -22.49 0.68
N PRO A 544 -17.58 -23.08 0.10
CA PRO A 544 -18.67 -23.71 0.86
C PRO A 544 -18.21 -24.82 1.81
N VAL A 545 -17.20 -25.60 1.43
CA VAL A 545 -16.62 -26.66 2.28
C VAL A 545 -15.81 -26.05 3.42
N LYS A 546 -14.97 -25.04 3.11
CA LYS A 546 -14.19 -24.29 4.10
C LYS A 546 -15.09 -23.63 5.15
N ALA A 547 -16.24 -23.11 4.74
CA ALA A 547 -17.24 -22.52 5.63
C ALA A 547 -18.09 -23.56 6.39
N GLY A 548 -17.87 -24.86 6.17
CA GLY A 548 -18.60 -25.94 6.84
C GLY A 548 -20.06 -26.09 6.39
N LEU A 549 -20.44 -25.54 5.24
CA LEU A 549 -21.81 -25.61 4.72
C LEU A 549 -22.12 -26.95 4.05
N VAL A 550 -21.12 -27.58 3.44
CA VAL A 550 -21.20 -28.89 2.76
C VAL A 550 -19.90 -29.67 2.93
N LYS A 551 -19.90 -30.98 2.65
CA LYS A 551 -18.72 -31.85 2.77
C LYS A 551 -17.90 -31.91 1.49
N ALA A 552 -18.53 -31.72 0.33
CA ALA A 552 -17.86 -31.67 -0.97
C ALA A 552 -18.29 -30.43 -1.78
N PRO A 553 -17.41 -29.86 -2.62
CA PRO A 553 -17.72 -28.68 -3.44
C PRO A 553 -18.96 -28.85 -4.31
N THR A 554 -19.14 -30.05 -4.87
CA THR A 554 -20.25 -30.41 -5.76
C THR A 554 -21.62 -30.43 -5.06
N GLU A 555 -21.65 -30.50 -3.72
CA GLU A 555 -22.89 -30.51 -2.93
C GLU A 555 -23.47 -29.10 -2.73
N TRP A 556 -22.70 -28.02 -2.94
CA TRP A 556 -23.22 -26.67 -2.78
C TRP A 556 -24.09 -26.26 -3.98
N GLY A 557 -25.39 -26.17 -3.74
CA GLY A 557 -26.42 -25.91 -4.77
C GLY A 557 -26.32 -24.56 -5.49
N PHE A 558 -25.42 -23.66 -5.07
CA PHE A 558 -25.22 -22.33 -5.65
C PHE A 558 -23.75 -22.02 -5.97
N SER A 559 -22.96 -23.03 -6.33
CA SER A 559 -21.60 -22.89 -6.87
C SER A 559 -21.46 -23.46 -8.30
N SER A 560 -20.43 -23.02 -9.03
CA SER A 560 -19.97 -23.63 -10.28
C SER A 560 -19.54 -25.09 -10.13
N ALA A 561 -19.02 -25.49 -8.96
CA ALA A 561 -18.52 -26.83 -8.70
C ALA A 561 -19.56 -27.92 -8.99
N ARG A 562 -20.84 -27.65 -8.68
CA ARG A 562 -21.94 -28.59 -8.93
C ARG A 562 -22.20 -28.84 -10.42
N ARG A 563 -21.73 -27.96 -11.30
CA ARG A 563 -21.85 -28.08 -12.75
C ARG A 563 -20.65 -28.79 -13.38
N ALA A 564 -19.59 -29.03 -12.61
CA ALA A 564 -18.39 -29.74 -13.06
C ALA A 564 -18.49 -31.27 -12.89
N GLY A 565 -19.68 -31.82 -12.61
CA GLY A 565 -19.92 -33.27 -12.59
C GLY A 565 -19.78 -33.91 -13.99
N PRO A 566 -19.53 -35.24 -14.05
CA PRO A 566 -19.40 -35.94 -15.33
C PRO A 566 -20.76 -35.91 -16.05
N GLN A 567 -20.78 -35.35 -17.27
CA GLN A 567 -21.96 -34.98 -18.09
C GLN A 567 -22.61 -33.62 -17.76
N ALA A 568 -22.00 -32.54 -18.24
CA ALA A 568 -22.76 -31.37 -18.69
C ALA A 568 -22.08 -30.79 -19.93
N ASP A 569 -22.72 -31.01 -21.07
CA ASP A 569 -22.38 -30.49 -22.38
C ASP A 569 -22.24 -28.95 -22.35
N ARG A 570 -21.07 -28.45 -22.71
CA ARG A 570 -20.73 -27.01 -22.73
C ARG A 570 -21.20 -26.30 -24.01
N SER A 571 -22.09 -26.92 -24.80
CA SER A 571 -22.48 -26.44 -26.13
C SER A 571 -23.95 -26.03 -26.30
N ALA A 572 -24.70 -25.75 -25.23
CA ALA A 572 -26.05 -25.18 -25.33
C ALA A 572 -26.07 -23.72 -24.87
N GLY A 573 -26.00 -22.78 -25.82
CA GLY A 573 -26.45 -21.41 -25.59
C GLY A 573 -27.96 -21.41 -25.29
N VAL A 574 -28.38 -20.83 -24.16
CA VAL A 574 -29.79 -20.82 -23.75
C VAL A 574 -30.21 -19.38 -23.43
N GLN A 575 -31.27 -18.92 -24.11
CA GLN A 575 -31.73 -17.54 -24.10
C GLN A 575 -32.36 -17.08 -22.76
N PRO A 576 -32.30 -15.76 -22.43
CA PRO A 576 -32.57 -15.24 -21.09
C PRO A 576 -34.05 -15.19 -20.66
N ALA A 577 -35.00 -15.18 -21.60
CA ALA A 577 -36.39 -14.81 -21.33
C ALA A 577 -37.24 -15.88 -20.61
N THR A 578 -36.86 -17.16 -20.65
CA THR A 578 -37.77 -18.26 -20.28
C THR A 578 -37.82 -18.59 -18.78
N ARG A 579 -36.92 -18.03 -17.95
CA ARG A 579 -36.84 -18.40 -16.51
C ARG A 579 -37.65 -17.55 -15.54
N LEU A 580 -37.94 -16.28 -15.87
CA LEU A 580 -38.73 -15.43 -14.95
C LEU A 580 -40.14 -15.99 -14.79
N ALA A 581 -40.79 -16.46 -15.85
CA ALA A 581 -42.15 -17.01 -15.78
C ALA A 581 -42.30 -18.24 -14.86
N GLN A 582 -41.29 -19.11 -14.77
CA GLN A 582 -41.34 -20.32 -13.91
C GLN A 582 -41.21 -20.00 -12.41
N ILE A 583 -40.51 -18.91 -12.05
CA ILE A 583 -40.34 -18.48 -10.65
C ILE A 583 -41.64 -17.87 -10.10
N TYR A 584 -42.42 -17.22 -10.95
CA TYR A 584 -43.75 -16.71 -10.59
C TYR A 584 -44.85 -17.78 -10.64
N ALA A 585 -44.65 -18.89 -11.36
CA ALA A 585 -45.63 -19.98 -11.45
C ALA A 585 -45.66 -20.88 -10.20
N GLY A 586 -44.57 -20.95 -9.43
CA GLY A 586 -44.48 -21.75 -8.20
C GLY A 586 -45.22 -21.20 -6.98
N ASN A 587 -45.95 -20.10 -7.13
CA ASN A 587 -46.62 -19.40 -6.02
C ASN A 587 -48.15 -19.29 -6.21
N THR A 588 -48.77 -20.36 -6.70
CA THR A 588 -50.24 -20.52 -6.67
C THR A 588 -50.64 -21.70 -5.78
N ALA A 589 -50.32 -21.60 -4.49
CA ALA A 589 -51.14 -22.25 -3.47
C ALA A 589 -52.31 -21.30 -3.18
N THR A 590 -53.44 -21.56 -3.83
CA THR A 590 -54.74 -20.96 -3.53
C THR A 590 -55.08 -21.19 -2.06
N PRO A 591 -55.48 -20.16 -1.28
CA PRO A 591 -56.00 -20.38 0.05
C PRO A 591 -57.38 -21.06 -0.07
N THR A 592 -57.52 -22.25 0.53
CA THR A 592 -58.80 -22.92 0.71
C THR A 592 -59.78 -21.99 1.46
N PRO A 593 -61.02 -21.81 0.98
CA PRO A 593 -62.00 -21.00 1.68
C PRO A 593 -62.48 -21.71 2.95
N LYS A 594 -62.49 -21.00 4.08
CA LYS A 594 -63.16 -21.45 5.31
C LYS A 594 -64.66 -21.64 5.04
N PRO A 595 -65.31 -22.69 5.57
CA PRO A 595 -66.75 -22.84 5.43
C PRO A 595 -67.47 -21.75 6.27
N LYS A 596 -68.51 -21.15 5.67
CA LYS A 596 -69.47 -20.28 6.37
C LYS A 596 -70.25 -21.11 7.39
N PRO A 597 -70.57 -20.58 8.58
CA PRO A 597 -71.54 -21.22 9.45
C PRO A 597 -72.94 -21.08 8.84
N SER A 598 -73.67 -22.19 8.74
CA SER A 598 -75.11 -22.17 8.60
C SER A 598 -75.76 -21.77 9.92
N ASN A 599 -76.90 -21.07 9.82
CA ASN A 599 -77.79 -20.60 10.89
C ASN A 599 -77.85 -21.48 12.15
#